data_AF-A0A9D8WMM0-F1
#
_entry.id   AF-A0A9D8WMM0-F1
#
_cell.length_a   1.000
_cell.length_b   1.000
_cell.length_c   1.000
_cell.angle_alpha   90.00
_cell.angle_beta   90.00
_cell.angle_gamma   90.00
#
_symmetry.space_group_name_H-M   'P 1'
#
loop_
_entity.id
_entity.type
_entity.pdbx_description
1 polymer ?
#
loop_
_entity_poly.entity_id
_entity_poly.type
_entity_poly.pdbx_seq_one_letter_code
_entity_poly.pdbx_strand_id
1 'polypeptide(L)'
;GSLWAGKTLMELGLRNRFGVHVSSILRGKQRINIPSGTTIIYPGDDLQAIGSDEQLKALSDAIEEEMFSGDPEIEKREMKLRQIVITGKSKFLDKTLMESGIRDTYNCMVVGLERGEEDLWQPDPDYIFKKGDIVWVVGEEDSLKQLMG
;
A
#
# COMPACT_ATOMS: atom_id res chain seq x y z
N GLY A 1 -3.20 8.11 11.20
CA GLY A 1 -4.04 7.07 11.82
C GLY A 1 -3.45 6.71 13.17
N SER A 2 -4.25 6.28 14.15
CA SER A 2 -3.71 5.89 15.47
C SER A 2 -2.96 4.54 15.40
N LEU A 3 -1.92 4.38 16.23
CA LEU A 3 -1.20 3.11 16.47
C LEU A 3 -2.08 2.03 17.15
N TRP A 4 -3.33 2.36 17.47
CA TRP A 4 -4.30 1.44 18.05
C TRP A 4 -5.00 0.59 17.00
N ALA A 5 -4.98 1.01 15.74
CA ALA A 5 -5.50 0.23 14.63
C ALA A 5 -4.79 -1.13 14.53
N GLY A 6 -5.57 -2.19 14.34
CA GLY A 6 -5.09 -3.56 14.28
C GLY A 6 -4.90 -4.24 15.63
N LYS A 7 -5.04 -3.52 16.76
CA LYS A 7 -4.98 -4.10 18.11
C LYS A 7 -6.37 -4.45 18.64
N THR A 8 -6.43 -5.44 19.51
CA THR A 8 -7.62 -5.82 20.27
C THR A 8 -7.86 -4.88 21.46
N LEU A 9 -9.11 -4.77 21.93
CA LEU A 9 -9.42 -4.02 23.15
C LEU A 9 -8.64 -4.49 24.37
N MET A 10 -8.31 -5.79 24.44
CA MET A 10 -7.49 -6.37 25.50
C MET A 10 -6.04 -5.88 25.44
N GLU A 11 -5.42 -5.88 24.25
CA GLU A 11 -4.06 -5.35 24.06
C GLU A 11 -3.99 -3.86 24.32
N LEU A 12 -5.04 -3.12 23.95
CA LEU A 12 -5.14 -1.69 24.23
C LEU A 12 -5.32 -1.41 25.71
N GLY A 13 -5.91 -2.33 26.48
CA GLY A 13 -5.99 -2.26 27.94
C GLY A 13 -6.73 -1.03 28.47
N LEU A 14 -7.68 -0.47 27.70
CA LEU A 14 -8.26 0.87 27.94
C LEU A 14 -8.84 1.04 29.35
N ARG A 15 -9.49 0.00 29.87
CA ARG A 15 -10.03 -0.02 31.24
C ARG A 15 -8.92 0.09 32.29
N ASN A 16 -7.82 -0.63 32.11
CA ASN A 16 -6.75 -0.68 33.10
C ASN A 16 -5.83 0.56 33.01
N ARG A 17 -5.60 1.07 31.80
CA ARG A 17 -4.75 2.23 31.54
C ARG A 17 -5.43 3.55 31.87
N PHE A 18 -6.72 3.67 31.54
CA PHE A 18 -7.43 4.94 31.56
C PHE A 18 -8.74 4.90 32.37
N GLY A 19 -9.15 3.73 32.88
CA GLY A 19 -10.44 3.60 33.57
C GLY A 19 -11.66 3.62 32.64
N VAL A 20 -11.44 3.61 31.32
CA VAL A 20 -12.50 3.76 30.31
C VAL A 20 -13.08 2.42 29.87
N HIS A 21 -14.40 2.39 29.71
CA HIS A 21 -15.14 1.27 29.14
C HIS A 21 -15.64 1.57 27.74
N VAL A 22 -15.45 0.65 26.79
CA VAL A 22 -16.03 0.77 25.44
C VAL A 22 -17.43 0.15 25.44
N SER A 23 -18.46 0.97 25.21
CA SER A 23 -19.85 0.53 25.19
C SER A 23 -20.27 0.00 23.83
N SER A 24 -19.78 0.61 22.75
CA SER A 24 -20.02 0.14 21.39
C SER A 24 -18.96 0.64 20.41
N ILE A 25 -18.87 -0.08 19.29
CA ILE A 25 -18.06 0.30 18.12
C ILE A 25 -19.01 0.48 16.94
N LEU A 26 -18.96 1.64 16.30
CA LEU A 26 -19.62 1.87 15.02
C LEU A 26 -18.60 1.71 13.89
N ARG A 27 -18.80 0.70 13.05
CA ARG A 27 -17.93 0.34 11.93
C ARG A 27 -18.70 0.45 10.64
N GLY A 28 -18.54 1.57 9.95
CA GLY A 28 -19.38 1.90 8.79
C GLY A 28 -20.86 1.87 9.16
N LYS A 29 -21.61 0.90 8.62
CA LYS A 29 -23.05 0.71 8.91
C LYS A 29 -23.35 -0.32 10.00
N GLN A 30 -22.32 -0.93 10.60
CA GLN A 30 -22.47 -1.97 11.62
C GLN A 30 -22.23 -1.38 13.00
N ARG A 31 -23.06 -1.75 13.98
CA ARG A 31 -22.83 -1.47 15.39
C ARG A 31 -22.51 -2.76 16.14
N ILE A 32 -21.40 -2.76 16.87
CA ILE A 32 -20.99 -3.83 17.78
C ILE A 32 -21.23 -3.32 19.19
N ASN A 33 -22.29 -3.78 19.83
CA ASN A 33 -22.59 -3.43 21.22
C ASN A 33 -21.83 -4.34 22.16
N ILE A 34 -21.27 -3.77 23.23
CA ILE A 34 -20.55 -4.48 24.29
C ILE A 34 -19.46 -5.39 23.68
N PRO A 35 -18.48 -4.80 22.98
CA PRO A 35 -17.42 -5.57 22.35
C PRO A 35 -16.62 -6.36 23.39
N SER A 36 -16.15 -7.55 23.00
CA SER A 36 -15.29 -8.36 23.86
C SER A 36 -13.85 -7.86 23.83
N GLY A 37 -13.03 -8.29 24.79
CA GLY A 37 -11.59 -7.99 24.81
C GLY A 37 -10.85 -8.45 23.54
N THR A 38 -11.37 -9.45 22.81
CA THR A 38 -10.78 -9.95 21.56
C THR A 38 -11.20 -9.15 20.32
N THR A 39 -12.05 -8.13 20.48
CA THR A 39 -12.50 -7.31 19.36
C THR A 39 -11.36 -6.41 18.90
N ILE A 40 -11.01 -6.49 17.60
CA ILE A 40 -9.97 -5.68 16.95
C ILE A 40 -10.55 -4.32 16.54
N ILE A 41 -9.79 -3.26 16.80
CA ILE A 41 -10.07 -1.89 16.34
C ILE A 41 -9.48 -1.70 14.94
N TYR A 42 -10.26 -1.14 14.02
CA TYR A 42 -9.80 -0.80 12.68
C TYR A 42 -9.84 0.71 12.42
N PRO A 43 -9.06 1.21 11.44
CA PRO A 43 -9.20 2.58 10.98
C PRO A 43 -10.64 2.89 10.58
N GLY A 44 -11.15 4.04 11.05
CA GLY A 44 -12.53 4.47 10.79
C GLY A 44 -13.58 3.92 11.76
N ASP A 45 -13.19 3.09 12.73
CA ASP A 45 -14.06 2.76 13.85
C ASP A 45 -14.33 4.01 14.71
N ASP A 46 -15.61 4.23 15.03
CA ASP A 46 -16.04 5.22 16.03
C ASP A 46 -16.34 4.47 17.34
N LEU A 47 -15.54 4.79 18.37
CA LEU A 47 -15.57 4.16 19.69
C LEU A 47 -16.43 4.99 20.64
N GLN A 48 -17.52 4.40 21.10
CA GLN A 48 -18.33 4.99 22.16
C GLN A 48 -17.79 4.56 23.51
N ALA A 49 -17.21 5.51 24.25
CA ALA A 49 -16.51 5.29 25.51
C ALA A 49 -17.29 5.87 26.70
N ILE A 50 -17.16 5.22 27.85
CA ILE A 50 -17.75 5.64 29.13
C ILE A 50 -16.63 5.76 30.16
N GLY A 51 -16.54 6.92 30.80
CA GLY A 51 -15.58 7.24 31.86
C GLY A 51 -15.90 8.62 32.43
N SER A 52 -15.16 9.06 33.45
CA SER A 52 -15.20 10.46 33.90
C SER A 52 -14.53 11.39 32.87
N ASP A 53 -14.74 12.69 33.01
CA ASP A 53 -14.11 13.69 32.14
C ASP A 53 -12.58 13.57 32.16
N GLU A 54 -11.98 13.31 33.32
CA GLU A 54 -10.53 13.11 33.44
C GLU A 54 -10.05 11.84 32.75
N GLN A 55 -10.82 10.75 32.85
CA GLN A 55 -10.50 9.47 32.21
C GLN A 55 -10.59 9.55 30.68
N LEU A 56 -11.66 10.18 30.18
CA LEU A 56 -11.87 10.40 28.76
C LEU A 56 -10.84 11.36 28.18
N LYS A 57 -10.43 12.38 28.94
CA LYS A 57 -9.33 13.27 28.56
C LYS A 57 -8.01 12.52 28.45
N ALA A 58 -7.64 11.73 29.47
CA ALA A 58 -6.41 10.93 29.43
C ALA A 58 -6.37 9.94 28.26
N LEU A 59 -7.52 9.34 27.92
CA LEU A 59 -7.67 8.51 26.73
C LEU A 59 -7.41 9.32 25.44
N SER A 60 -8.01 10.51 25.33
CA SER A 60 -7.87 11.39 24.16
C SER A 60 -6.42 11.80 23.94
N ASP A 61 -5.74 12.26 25.00
CA ASP A 61 -4.34 12.68 24.96
C ASP A 61 -3.45 11.53 24.47
N ALA A 62 -3.68 10.31 24.97
CA ALA A 62 -2.93 9.13 24.54
C ALA A 62 -3.17 8.75 23.06
N ILE A 63 -4.38 8.95 22.53
CA ILE A 63 -4.66 8.71 21.10
C ILE A 63 -3.87 9.67 20.22
N GLU A 64 -3.77 10.94 20.63
CA GLU A 64 -3.04 11.98 19.90
C GLU A 64 -1.53 11.75 19.94
N GLU A 65 -0.98 11.35 21.09
CA GLU A 65 0.45 11.01 21.21
C GLU A 65 0.79 9.72 20.45
N GLU A 66 -0.11 8.73 20.44
CA GLU A 66 0.07 7.46 19.75
C GLU A 66 -0.47 7.50 18.31
N MET A 67 -0.24 8.61 17.59
CA MET A 67 -0.54 8.71 16.17
C MET A 67 0.63 8.23 15.31
N PHE A 68 0.32 7.46 14.28
CA PHE A 68 1.25 7.18 13.19
C PHE A 68 1.46 8.47 12.39
N SER A 69 2.68 9.02 12.45
CA SER A 69 3.15 9.94 11.43
C SER A 69 3.18 9.15 10.11
N GLY A 70 2.29 9.47 9.18
CA GLY A 70 2.22 8.82 7.87
C GLY A 70 3.58 8.74 7.18
N ASP A 71 3.67 7.93 6.13
CA ASP A 71 4.87 7.92 5.30
C ASP A 71 5.05 9.30 4.62
N PRO A 72 6.09 10.09 4.95
CA PRO A 72 6.27 11.42 4.39
C PRO A 72 6.57 11.40 2.89
N GLU A 73 6.92 10.23 2.34
CA GLU A 73 7.25 10.04 0.93
C GLU A 73 6.16 9.30 0.16
N ILE A 74 4.94 9.20 0.69
CA ILE A 74 3.84 8.46 0.07
C ILE A 74 3.57 8.88 -1.38
N GLU A 75 3.67 10.17 -1.69
CA GLU A 75 3.50 10.69 -3.06
C GLU A 75 4.66 10.28 -3.99
N LYS A 76 5.87 10.11 -3.46
CA LYS A 76 7.03 9.69 -4.28
C LYS A 76 6.93 8.24 -4.73
N ARG A 77 6.17 7.42 -4.01
CA ARG A 77 5.90 6.00 -4.34
C ARG A 77 4.73 5.82 -5.29
N GLU A 78 4.28 6.89 -5.96
CA GLU A 78 3.30 6.81 -7.01
C GLU A 78 3.83 5.94 -8.17
N MET A 79 3.00 4.98 -8.60
CA MET A 79 3.26 4.14 -9.76
C MET A 79 3.04 4.95 -11.04
N LYS A 80 4.05 5.00 -11.92
CA LYS A 80 3.98 5.73 -13.18
C LYS A 80 4.06 4.78 -14.37
N LEU A 81 3.28 5.08 -15.40
CA LEU A 81 3.35 4.38 -16.68
C LEU A 81 4.38 5.05 -17.60
N ARG A 82 5.24 4.24 -18.20
CA ARG A 82 6.24 4.67 -19.21
C ARG A 82 6.29 3.68 -20.36
N GLN A 83 6.76 4.17 -21.50
CA GLN A 83 7.06 3.37 -22.67
C GLN A 83 8.58 3.28 -22.85
N ILE A 84 9.06 2.09 -23.19
CA ILE A 84 10.46 1.83 -23.53
C ILE A 84 10.49 1.26 -24.94
N VAL A 85 11.24 1.90 -25.83
CA VAL A 85 11.47 1.38 -27.19
C VAL A 85 12.72 0.50 -27.18
N ILE A 86 12.57 -0.76 -27.59
CA ILE A 86 13.70 -1.68 -27.75
C ILE A 86 14.47 -1.28 -29.01
N THR A 87 15.56 -0.55 -28.82
CA THR A 87 16.47 -0.16 -29.90
C THR A 87 17.57 -1.21 -30.11
N GLY A 88 18.36 -1.07 -31.17
CA GLY A 88 19.54 -1.91 -31.41
C GLY A 88 20.64 -1.80 -30.35
N LYS A 89 20.57 -0.82 -29.44
CA LYS A 89 21.48 -0.65 -28.29
C LYS A 89 20.83 -1.02 -26.96
N SER A 90 19.58 -1.49 -26.97
CA SER A 90 18.84 -1.83 -25.76
C SER A 90 19.49 -3.00 -25.03
N LYS A 91 19.65 -2.88 -23.71
CA LYS A 91 20.12 -3.97 -22.83
C LYS A 91 19.13 -5.14 -22.71
N PHE A 92 17.91 -4.97 -23.23
CA PHE A 92 16.85 -5.98 -23.23
C PHE A 92 16.70 -6.67 -24.59
N LEU A 93 17.36 -6.17 -25.65
CA LEU A 93 17.29 -6.80 -26.97
C LEU A 93 17.73 -8.26 -26.88
N ASP A 94 16.97 -9.15 -27.52
CA ASP A 94 17.20 -10.59 -27.58
C ASP A 94 17.19 -11.31 -26.21
N LYS A 95 16.69 -10.66 -25.16
CA LYS A 95 16.39 -11.31 -23.87
C LYS A 95 14.92 -11.65 -23.79
N THR A 96 14.61 -12.74 -23.09
CA THR A 96 13.23 -13.01 -22.68
C THR A 96 12.75 -11.96 -21.66
N LEU A 97 11.43 -11.80 -21.52
CA LEU A 97 10.85 -10.98 -20.45
C LEU A 97 11.38 -11.41 -19.07
N MET A 98 11.50 -12.71 -18.82
CA MET A 98 12.06 -13.25 -17.58
C MET A 98 13.54 -12.86 -17.39
N GLU A 99 14.39 -13.06 -18.41
CA GLU A 99 15.83 -12.75 -18.33
C GLU A 99 16.14 -11.25 -18.30
N SER A 100 15.19 -10.41 -18.74
CA SER A 100 15.34 -8.95 -18.75
C SER A 100 15.52 -8.36 -17.34
N GLY A 101 14.99 -9.05 -16.31
CA GLY A 101 15.00 -8.61 -14.93
C GLY A 101 14.12 -7.38 -14.66
N ILE A 102 13.24 -6.99 -15.59
CA ILE A 102 12.37 -5.80 -15.42
C ILE A 102 11.63 -5.84 -14.07
N ARG A 103 11.11 -7.01 -13.69
CA ARG A 103 10.45 -7.23 -12.40
C ARG A 103 11.43 -7.35 -11.25
N ASP A 104 12.32 -8.32 -11.30
CA ASP A 104 13.07 -8.73 -10.10
C ASP A 104 14.30 -7.84 -9.83
N THR A 105 14.86 -7.21 -10.87
CA THR A 105 16.05 -6.34 -10.75
C THR A 105 15.66 -4.88 -10.66
N TYR A 106 14.67 -4.43 -11.43
CA TYR A 106 14.30 -3.02 -11.52
C TYR A 106 13.02 -2.67 -10.77
N ASN A 107 12.32 -3.64 -10.17
CA ASN A 107 11.05 -3.43 -9.48
C ASN A 107 9.98 -2.74 -10.36
N CYS A 108 9.98 -3.07 -11.66
CA CYS A 108 9.02 -2.58 -12.65
C CYS A 108 8.18 -3.73 -13.19
N MET A 109 6.95 -3.46 -13.61
CA MET A 109 6.06 -4.46 -14.20
C MET A 109 5.79 -4.11 -15.66
N VAL A 110 6.02 -5.07 -16.57
CA VAL A 110 5.54 -4.96 -17.95
C VAL A 110 4.03 -5.19 -17.94
N VAL A 111 3.28 -4.23 -18.46
CA VAL A 111 1.81 -4.28 -18.55
C VAL A 111 1.32 -4.55 -19.96
N GLY A 112 2.18 -4.35 -20.96
CA GLY A 112 1.91 -4.74 -22.34
C GLY A 112 3.06 -4.43 -23.28
N LEU A 113 2.94 -4.93 -24.50
CA LEU A 113 3.87 -4.73 -25.58
C LEU A 113 3.10 -4.35 -26.84
N GLU A 114 3.70 -3.50 -27.66
CA GLU A 114 3.18 -3.04 -28.93
C GLU A 114 4.31 -3.11 -29.97
N ARG A 115 4.00 -3.51 -31.21
CA ARG A 115 4.97 -3.54 -32.32
C ARG A 115 4.28 -3.17 -33.63
N GLY A 116 4.76 -2.11 -34.28
CA GLY A 116 4.22 -1.69 -35.58
C GLY A 116 2.78 -1.19 -35.44
N GLU A 117 1.83 -1.86 -36.11
CA GLU A 117 0.40 -1.56 -36.06
C GLU A 117 -0.40 -2.58 -35.21
N GLU A 118 0.28 -3.46 -34.48
CA GLU A 118 -0.37 -4.43 -33.59
C GLU A 118 -0.93 -3.74 -32.33
N ASP A 119 -2.17 -4.07 -31.95
CA ASP A 119 -2.80 -3.61 -30.70
C ASP A 119 -2.00 -4.09 -29.48
N LEU A 120 -1.95 -3.29 -28.41
CA LEU A 120 -1.29 -3.64 -27.14
C LEU A 120 -1.70 -5.04 -26.63
N TRP A 121 -0.71 -5.91 -26.37
CA TRP A 121 -0.95 -7.26 -25.81
C TRP A 121 -0.07 -7.55 -24.61
N GLN A 122 -0.44 -8.56 -23.82
CA GLN A 122 0.37 -9.04 -22.70
C GLN A 122 1.37 -10.10 -23.18
N PRO A 123 2.69 -9.87 -23.09
CA PRO A 123 3.68 -10.87 -23.48
C PRO A 123 3.81 -11.98 -22.44
N ASP A 124 4.07 -13.21 -22.90
CA ASP A 124 4.45 -14.33 -22.03
C ASP A 124 5.86 -14.12 -21.42
N PRO A 125 6.19 -14.76 -20.28
CA PRO A 125 7.50 -14.63 -19.65
C PRO A 125 8.69 -15.05 -20.53
N ASP A 126 8.48 -15.95 -21.48
CA ASP A 126 9.47 -16.43 -22.44
C ASP A 126 9.53 -15.59 -23.73
N TYR A 127 8.72 -14.53 -23.84
CA TYR A 127 8.75 -13.63 -24.97
C TYR A 127 10.11 -12.95 -25.10
N ILE A 128 10.75 -13.11 -26.26
CA ILE A 128 12.03 -12.48 -26.59
C ILE A 128 11.78 -11.09 -27.18
N PHE A 129 12.27 -10.06 -26.50
CA PHE A 129 12.21 -8.68 -26.98
C PHE A 129 12.98 -8.50 -28.29
N LYS A 130 12.35 -7.85 -29.26
CA LYS A 130 12.95 -7.55 -30.56
C LYS A 130 13.05 -6.05 -30.78
N LYS A 131 13.95 -5.67 -31.69
CA LYS A 131 14.10 -4.28 -32.10
C LYS A 131 12.77 -3.74 -32.65
N GLY A 132 12.35 -2.59 -32.12
CA GLY A 132 11.10 -1.92 -32.50
C GLY A 132 9.95 -2.15 -31.51
N ASP A 133 10.12 -3.03 -30.51
CA ASP A 133 9.10 -3.23 -29.48
C ASP A 133 8.93 -1.97 -28.65
N ILE A 134 7.67 -1.61 -28.41
CA ILE A 134 7.28 -0.60 -27.44
C ILE A 134 6.76 -1.35 -26.22
N VAL A 135 7.57 -1.39 -25.17
CA VAL A 135 7.26 -2.07 -23.92
C VAL A 135 6.66 -1.07 -22.96
N TRP A 136 5.43 -1.31 -22.53
CA TRP A 136 4.74 -0.51 -21.53
C TRP A 136 5.06 -1.06 -20.15
N VAL A 137 5.62 -0.20 -19.30
CA VAL A 137 6.08 -0.55 -17.96
C VAL A 137 5.48 0.38 -16.91
N VAL A 138 5.13 -0.19 -15.76
CA VAL A 138 4.76 0.56 -14.56
C VAL A 138 5.79 0.35 -13.46
N GLY A 139 6.11 1.41 -12.74
CA GLY A 139 7.01 1.37 -11.59
C GLY A 139 7.08 2.72 -10.88
N GLU A 140 7.74 2.75 -9.72
CA GLU A 140 8.06 4.02 -9.05
C GLU A 140 9.08 4.82 -9.87
N GLU A 141 9.10 6.15 -9.71
CA GLU A 141 9.93 7.05 -10.53
C GLU A 141 11.42 6.66 -10.55
N ASP A 142 12.00 6.29 -9.40
CA ASP A 142 13.42 5.94 -9.31
C ASP A 142 13.71 4.57 -9.92
N SER A 143 12.77 3.62 -9.79
CA SER A 143 12.83 2.30 -10.44
C SER A 143 12.80 2.43 -11.96
N LEU A 144 11.91 3.29 -12.48
CA LEU A 144 11.81 3.59 -13.91
C LEU A 144 13.08 4.29 -14.43
N LYS A 145 13.65 5.24 -13.69
CA LYS A 145 14.92 5.88 -14.07
C LYS A 145 16.06 4.87 -14.16
N GLN A 146 16.16 3.96 -13.20
CA GLN A 146 17.18 2.90 -13.23
C GLN A 146 16.95 1.92 -14.40
N LEU A 147 15.69 1.61 -14.71
CA LEU A 147 15.33 0.75 -15.83
C LEU A 147 15.71 1.38 -17.17
N MET A 148 15.44 2.67 -17.34
CA MET A 148 15.63 3.42 -18.59
C MET A 148 17.06 3.98 -18.78
N GLY A 149 17.86 4.06 -17.71
CA GLY A 149 19.29 4.37 -17.75
C GLY A 149 20.14 3.22 -18.27
#